data_AF-A0A9X3H966-F1
#
_entry.id   AF-A0A9X3H966-F1
#
_cell.length_a   1.000
_cell.length_b   1.000
_cell.length_c   1.000
_cell.angle_alpha   90.00
_cell.angle_beta   90.00
_cell.angle_gamma   90.00
#
_symmetry.space_group_name_H-M   'P 1'
#
loop_
_entity.id
_entity.type
_entity.pdbx_description
1 polymer ?
#
loop_
_entity_poly.entity_id
_entity_poly.type
_entity_poly.pdbx_seq_one_letter_code
_entity_poly.pdbx_strand_id
1 'polypeptide(L)'
;MITLITACSPEPKVEPEGEVLIEKSFDNGQKMIEGMKVGEDRIGTWNWYYPNGSLRKRAVYENSYPGKLVQAQEYYSNSILKEDTRLLPMSSADQKTYIKSYYHINGIKDKEVEYTIRYYSDGDRENETTEAILVKYDVNGIKLYEVHDSDQSKKYRFWYDLEGNVIGKEQKDDI
;
A
#
# COMPACT_ATOMS: atom_id res chain seq x y z
N MET A 1 12.97 -12.32 -70.72
CA MET A 1 12.88 -13.13 -69.50
C MET A 1 12.55 -12.15 -68.38
N ILE A 2 11.27 -12.04 -67.99
CA ILE A 2 10.80 -11.03 -67.02
C ILE A 2 10.52 -11.76 -65.72
N THR A 3 11.27 -11.44 -64.67
CA THR A 3 11.11 -11.97 -63.33
C THR A 3 9.94 -11.25 -62.65
N LEU A 4 8.87 -11.97 -62.31
CA LEU A 4 7.85 -11.46 -61.38
C LEU A 4 8.48 -11.41 -59.98
N ILE A 5 8.57 -10.22 -59.40
CA ILE A 5 8.84 -10.06 -57.97
C ILE A 5 7.48 -9.91 -57.31
N THR A 6 7.02 -10.98 -56.66
CA THR A 6 5.88 -10.93 -55.73
C THR A 6 6.27 -10.01 -54.58
N ALA A 7 5.66 -8.82 -54.51
CA ALA A 7 5.73 -7.98 -53.33
C ALA A 7 4.91 -8.65 -52.23
N CYS A 8 5.61 -9.16 -51.21
CA CYS A 8 5.01 -9.65 -49.98
C CYS A 8 4.20 -8.50 -49.34
N SER A 9 2.94 -8.76 -49.01
CA SER A 9 2.09 -7.85 -48.24
C SER A 9 2.84 -7.45 -46.96
N PRO A 10 2.92 -6.17 -46.58
CA PRO A 10 3.49 -5.82 -45.29
C PRO A 10 2.62 -6.46 -44.21
N GLU A 11 3.25 -7.29 -43.37
CA GLU A 11 2.66 -7.83 -42.15
C GLU A 11 2.14 -6.68 -41.29
N PRO A 12 1.00 -6.85 -40.58
CA PRO A 12 0.50 -5.81 -39.70
C PRO A 12 1.54 -5.52 -38.62
N LYS A 13 1.99 -4.26 -38.58
CA LYS A 13 2.85 -3.73 -37.51
C LYS A 13 2.11 -3.89 -36.18
N VAL A 14 2.62 -4.74 -35.29
CA VAL A 14 2.19 -4.80 -33.89
C VAL A 14 2.67 -3.51 -33.22
N GLU A 15 1.75 -2.64 -32.82
CA GLU A 15 2.04 -1.43 -32.06
C GLU A 15 2.38 -1.79 -30.60
N PRO A 16 3.40 -1.16 -29.97
CA PRO A 16 3.77 -1.47 -28.59
C PRO A 16 2.70 -1.03 -27.59
N GLU A 17 2.15 -2.00 -26.86
CA GLU A 17 1.23 -1.89 -25.73
C GLU A 17 1.79 -0.90 -24.67
N GLY A 18 1.17 0.21 -24.28
CA GLY A 18 -0.18 0.72 -24.51
C GLY A 18 -0.68 1.26 -23.16
N GLU A 19 -0.16 2.41 -22.70
CA GLU A 19 -0.69 3.06 -21.50
C GLU A 19 -2.14 3.48 -21.75
N VAL A 20 -3.06 3.00 -20.92
CA VAL A 20 -4.50 3.27 -21.05
C VAL A 20 -5.00 4.02 -19.81
N LEU A 21 -5.67 5.16 -20.05
CA LEU A 21 -6.42 5.88 -19.03
C LEU A 21 -7.73 5.13 -18.74
N ILE A 22 -7.96 4.84 -17.47
CA ILE A 22 -9.20 4.31 -16.95
C ILE A 22 -9.93 5.44 -16.22
N GLU A 23 -11.17 5.69 -16.60
CA GLU A 23 -12.09 6.57 -15.87
C GLU A 23 -13.47 5.91 -15.85
N LYS A 24 -14.08 5.80 -14.67
CA LYS A 24 -15.49 5.39 -14.52
C LYS A 24 -16.18 6.33 -13.55
N SER A 25 -17.49 6.48 -13.73
CA SER A 25 -18.35 7.35 -12.91
C SER A 25 -19.51 6.55 -12.31
N PHE A 26 -20.05 7.07 -11.21
CA PHE A 26 -21.31 6.62 -10.64
C PHE A 26 -22.51 7.11 -11.46
N ASP A 27 -23.70 6.57 -11.20
CA ASP A 27 -24.95 6.98 -11.87
C ASP A 27 -25.28 8.47 -11.67
N ASN A 28 -24.78 9.08 -10.59
CA ASN A 28 -24.93 10.51 -10.31
C ASN A 28 -23.93 11.40 -11.08
N GLY A 29 -23.12 10.82 -11.97
CA GLY A 29 -22.13 11.52 -12.79
C GLY A 29 -20.81 11.84 -12.10
N GLN A 30 -20.67 11.59 -10.80
CA GLN A 30 -19.41 11.79 -10.09
C GLN A 30 -18.41 10.69 -10.43
N LYS A 31 -17.12 11.04 -10.49
CA LYS A 31 -16.05 10.05 -10.70
C LYS A 31 -16.12 8.98 -9.62
N MET A 32 -15.93 7.73 -10.02
CA MET A 32 -15.84 6.55 -9.15
C MET A 32 -14.40 6.09 -9.00
N ILE A 33 -13.66 6.08 -10.11
CA ILE A 33 -12.28 5.62 -10.18
C ILE A 33 -11.58 6.26 -11.37
N GLU A 34 -10.32 6.62 -11.19
CA GLU A 34 -9.43 7.03 -12.29
C GLU A 34 -8.00 6.54 -12.07
N GLY A 35 -7.27 6.30 -13.15
CA GLY A 35 -5.86 5.91 -13.11
C GLY A 35 -5.37 5.36 -14.45
N MET A 36 -4.11 4.93 -14.49
CA MET A 36 -3.48 4.42 -15.72
C MET A 36 -3.10 2.95 -15.57
N LYS A 37 -3.20 2.18 -16.66
CA LYS A 37 -2.73 0.79 -16.73
C LYS A 37 -1.87 0.53 -17.96
N VAL A 38 -1.02 -0.49 -17.86
CA VAL A 38 -0.32 -1.10 -18.99
C VAL A 38 -0.71 -2.58 -18.99
N GLY A 39 -1.31 -3.06 -20.08
CA GLY A 39 -1.96 -4.37 -20.10
C GLY A 39 -3.08 -4.45 -19.05
N GLU A 40 -2.97 -5.40 -18.11
CA GLU A 40 -3.89 -5.54 -16.97
C GLU A 40 -3.38 -4.88 -15.68
N ASP A 41 -2.12 -4.43 -15.67
CA ASP A 41 -1.45 -3.94 -14.48
C ASP A 41 -1.55 -2.42 -14.32
N ARG A 42 -1.81 -1.99 -13.08
CA ARG A 42 -1.90 -0.57 -12.72
C ARG A 42 -0.52 0.08 -12.67
N ILE A 43 -0.44 1.31 -13.17
CA ILE A 43 0.73 2.19 -13.04
C ILE A 43 0.30 3.54 -12.47
N GLY A 44 1.26 4.28 -11.92
CA GLY A 44 1.07 5.64 -11.45
C GLY A 44 0.05 5.76 -10.30
N THR A 45 -0.62 6.90 -10.26
CA THR A 45 -1.61 7.18 -9.20
C THR A 45 -3.01 6.73 -9.64
N TRP A 46 -3.66 5.97 -8.77
CA TRP A 46 -5.06 5.60 -8.87
C TRP A 46 -5.84 6.26 -7.75
N ASN A 47 -6.96 6.88 -8.10
CA ASN A 47 -7.90 7.44 -7.14
C ASN A 47 -9.23 6.70 -7.24
N TRP A 48 -9.82 6.39 -6.09
CA TRP A 48 -11.20 5.92 -5.95
C TRP A 48 -11.96 6.92 -5.11
N TYR A 49 -13.22 7.13 -5.45
CA TYR A 49 -14.06 8.15 -4.84
C TYR A 49 -15.32 7.53 -4.23
N TYR A 50 -15.89 8.19 -3.23
CA TYR A 50 -17.23 7.91 -2.73
C TYR A 50 -18.30 8.52 -3.65
N PRO A 51 -19.56 8.07 -3.59
CA PRO A 51 -20.67 8.66 -4.36
C PRO A 51 -21.03 10.10 -4.00
N ASN A 52 -20.39 10.70 -2.99
CA ASN A 52 -20.50 12.13 -2.68
C ASN A 52 -19.35 12.96 -3.29
N GLY A 53 -18.39 12.29 -3.95
CA GLY A 53 -17.24 12.90 -4.63
C GLY A 53 -16.00 13.01 -3.76
N SER A 54 -16.06 12.68 -2.46
CA SER A 54 -14.87 12.68 -1.63
C SER A 54 -13.94 11.53 -1.98
N LEU A 55 -12.63 11.76 -1.85
CA LEU A 55 -11.62 10.75 -2.10
C LEU A 55 -11.80 9.62 -1.09
N ARG A 56 -11.92 8.39 -1.58
CA ARG A 56 -12.03 7.17 -0.77
C ARG A 56 -10.69 6.50 -0.60
N LYS A 57 -9.93 6.39 -1.69
CA LYS A 57 -8.64 5.73 -1.72
C LYS A 57 -7.74 6.38 -2.75
N ARG A 58 -6.45 6.47 -2.44
CA ARG A 58 -5.39 6.78 -3.38
C ARG A 58 -4.35 5.68 -3.29
N ALA A 59 -3.93 5.11 -4.41
CA ALA A 59 -2.86 4.13 -4.46
C ALA A 59 -1.83 4.56 -5.51
N VAL A 60 -0.56 4.44 -5.17
CA VAL A 60 0.57 4.74 -6.05
C VAL A 60 1.24 3.44 -6.41
N TYR A 61 1.29 3.17 -7.70
CA TYR A 61 1.96 2.03 -8.31
C TYR A 61 3.25 2.49 -9.00
N GLU A 62 4.25 1.63 -9.03
CA GLU A 62 5.52 1.94 -9.69
C GLU A 62 5.40 1.84 -11.22
N ASN A 63 5.76 2.89 -11.94
CA ASN A 63 5.64 2.91 -13.41
C ASN A 63 6.59 1.92 -14.10
N SER A 64 7.80 1.74 -13.55
CA SER A 64 8.82 0.83 -14.10
C SER A 64 8.55 -0.63 -13.76
N TYR A 65 7.61 -0.92 -12.85
CA TYR A 65 7.22 -2.26 -12.47
C TYR A 65 5.70 -2.31 -12.19
N PRO A 66 4.89 -2.42 -13.25
CA PRO A 66 3.42 -2.38 -13.18
C PRO A 66 2.85 -3.33 -12.11
N GLY A 67 1.76 -2.91 -11.46
CA GLY A 67 1.09 -3.69 -10.43
C GLY A 67 1.73 -3.61 -9.03
N LYS A 68 2.99 -3.18 -8.90
CA LYS A 68 3.63 -3.02 -7.58
C LYS A 68 3.17 -1.77 -6.87
N LEU A 69 2.45 -1.99 -5.77
CA LEU A 69 2.01 -0.96 -4.85
C LEU A 69 3.19 -0.40 -4.04
N VAL A 70 3.36 0.91 -4.06
CA VAL A 70 4.37 1.65 -3.29
C VAL A 70 3.74 2.32 -2.07
N GLN A 71 2.56 2.92 -2.26
CA GLN A 71 1.81 3.59 -1.21
C GLN A 71 0.32 3.44 -1.44
N ALA A 72 -0.46 3.32 -0.36
CA ALA A 72 -1.91 3.46 -0.40
C ALA A 72 -2.40 4.30 0.77
N GLN A 73 -3.37 5.16 0.51
CA GLN A 73 -4.09 5.94 1.51
C GLN A 73 -5.57 5.67 1.36
N GLU A 74 -6.26 5.35 2.44
CA GLU A 74 -7.71 5.26 2.49
C GLU A 74 -8.27 6.33 3.40
N TYR A 75 -9.44 6.84 3.06
CA TYR A 75 -10.08 7.97 3.73
C TYR A 75 -11.52 7.59 4.10
N TYR A 76 -11.99 8.13 5.20
CA TYR A 76 -13.41 8.15 5.53
C TYR A 76 -14.17 9.06 4.54
N SER A 77 -15.50 8.93 4.47
CA SER A 77 -16.32 9.75 3.57
C SER A 77 -16.30 11.25 3.88
N ASN A 78 -15.88 11.63 5.09
CA ASN A 78 -15.61 13.00 5.52
C ASN A 78 -14.18 13.48 5.19
N SER A 79 -13.45 12.76 4.33
CA SER A 79 -12.10 13.06 3.86
C SER A 79 -10.99 12.99 4.92
N ILE A 80 -11.28 12.48 6.12
CA ILE A 80 -10.25 12.21 7.12
C ILE A 80 -9.50 10.94 6.74
N LEU A 81 -8.17 10.97 6.83
CA LEU A 81 -7.33 9.80 6.59
C LEU A 81 -7.72 8.70 7.56
N LYS A 82 -7.94 7.49 7.04
CA LYS A 82 -8.32 6.29 7.79
C LYS A 82 -7.14 5.33 7.90
N GLU A 83 -6.43 5.14 6.80
CA GLU A 83 -5.32 4.21 6.70
C GLU A 83 -4.27 4.77 5.74
N ASP A 84 -2.99 4.62 6.07
CA ASP A 84 -1.87 4.92 5.18
C ASP A 84 -0.86 3.77 5.25
N THR A 85 -0.64 3.14 4.10
CA THR A 85 0.28 2.02 3.90
C THR A 85 1.44 2.50 3.05
N ARG A 86 2.67 2.25 3.48
CA ARG A 86 3.90 2.61 2.76
C ARG A 86 4.86 1.45 2.71
N LEU A 87 5.36 1.13 1.53
CA LEU A 87 6.42 0.13 1.33
C LEU A 87 7.74 0.63 1.94
N LEU A 88 8.41 -0.21 2.73
CA LEU A 88 9.72 0.12 3.28
C LEU A 88 10.84 -0.17 2.27
N PRO A 89 11.91 0.66 2.23
CA PRO A 89 13.05 0.49 1.31
C PRO A 89 13.77 -0.85 1.42
N MET A 90 13.70 -1.49 2.59
CA MET A 90 14.33 -2.79 2.87
C MET A 90 13.64 -3.98 2.17
N SER A 91 12.53 -3.74 1.47
CA SER A 91 11.76 -4.76 0.78
C SER A 91 12.51 -5.31 -0.45
N SER A 92 12.58 -6.63 -0.59
CA SER A 92 13.16 -7.37 -1.72
C SER A 92 12.07 -8.01 -2.58
N ALA A 93 12.43 -8.78 -3.62
CA ALA A 93 11.45 -9.51 -4.44
C ALA A 93 10.65 -10.51 -3.60
N ASP A 94 11.33 -11.25 -2.73
CA ASP A 94 10.77 -12.35 -1.94
C ASP A 94 10.23 -11.91 -0.58
N GLN A 95 10.48 -10.67 -0.17
CA GLN A 95 9.97 -10.13 1.10
C GLN A 95 9.57 -8.66 0.93
N LYS A 96 8.30 -8.35 1.20
CA LYS A 96 7.81 -6.97 1.21
C LYS A 96 7.40 -6.59 2.62
N THR A 97 7.97 -5.50 3.13
CA THR A 97 7.61 -4.94 4.44
C THR A 97 6.97 -3.58 4.24
N TYR A 98 5.87 -3.35 4.95
CA TYR A 98 5.09 -2.12 4.91
C TYR A 98 4.91 -1.56 6.32
N ILE A 99 4.84 -0.24 6.42
CA ILE A 99 4.26 0.43 7.58
C ILE A 99 2.81 0.77 7.25
N LYS A 100 1.89 0.37 8.13
CA LYS A 100 0.47 0.73 8.09
C LYS A 100 0.13 1.60 9.29
N SER A 101 -0.20 2.87 9.03
CA SER A 101 -0.78 3.78 10.01
C SER A 101 -2.30 3.77 9.91
N TYR A 102 -2.99 3.66 11.04
CA TYR A 102 -4.44 3.71 11.14
C TYR A 102 -4.86 4.93 11.94
N TYR A 103 -6.01 5.50 11.60
CA TYR A 103 -6.51 6.74 12.19
C TYR A 103 -7.98 6.61 12.53
N HIS A 104 -8.35 7.17 13.67
CA HIS A 104 -9.73 7.35 14.09
C HIS A 104 -10.46 8.35 13.19
N ILE A 105 -11.80 8.32 13.21
CA ILE A 105 -12.63 9.22 12.40
C ILE A 105 -12.48 10.71 12.77
N ASN A 106 -11.88 11.01 13.91
CA ASN A 106 -11.52 12.37 14.33
C ASN A 106 -10.11 12.80 13.85
N GLY A 107 -9.40 11.94 13.12
CA GLY A 107 -8.07 12.21 12.55
C GLY A 107 -6.89 11.88 13.47
N ILE A 108 -7.14 11.44 14.70
CA ILE A 108 -6.09 11.00 15.62
C ILE A 108 -5.58 9.63 15.17
N LYS A 109 -4.25 9.44 15.15
CA LYS A 109 -3.64 8.13 14.84
C LYS A 109 -4.07 7.13 15.92
N ASP A 110 -4.64 6.00 15.52
CA ASP A 110 -5.00 4.86 16.39
C ASP A 110 -3.76 4.00 16.64
N LYS A 111 -3.12 3.53 15.56
CA LYS A 111 -1.97 2.64 15.68
C LYS A 111 -1.09 2.69 14.45
N GLU A 112 0.16 2.27 14.63
CA GLU A 112 1.08 2.00 13.54
C GLU A 112 1.57 0.56 13.65
N VAL A 113 1.63 -0.11 12.50
CA VAL A 113 1.86 -1.54 12.39
C VAL A 113 2.90 -1.79 11.32
N GLU A 114 3.89 -2.62 11.61
CA GLU A 114 4.76 -3.21 10.61
C GLU A 114 4.13 -4.51 10.10
N TYR A 115 4.04 -4.63 8.78
CA TYR A 115 3.40 -5.75 8.09
C TYR A 115 4.36 -6.31 7.05
N THR A 116 4.77 -7.57 7.21
CA THR A 116 5.72 -8.24 6.33
C THR A 116 5.07 -9.42 5.64
N ILE A 117 5.18 -9.50 4.31
CA ILE A 117 4.83 -10.67 3.51
C ILE A 117 6.11 -11.29 2.96
N ARG A 118 6.28 -12.60 3.15
CA ARG A 118 7.31 -13.41 2.49
C ARG A 118 6.67 -14.27 1.40
N TYR A 119 7.23 -14.21 0.20
CA TYR A 119 6.79 -14.95 -0.97
C TYR A 119 7.71 -16.16 -1.19
N TYR A 120 7.10 -17.30 -1.52
CA TYR A 120 7.85 -18.51 -1.87
C TYR A 120 7.60 -18.86 -3.34
N SER A 121 8.68 -19.12 -4.06
CA SER A 121 8.65 -19.42 -5.50
C SER A 121 8.46 -20.90 -5.83
N ASP A 122 8.53 -21.78 -4.83
CA ASP A 122 8.44 -23.24 -5.03
C ASP A 122 7.00 -23.74 -5.24
N GLY A 123 5.99 -22.89 -5.04
CA GLY A 123 4.57 -23.22 -5.24
C GLY A 123 3.97 -24.17 -4.19
N ASP A 124 4.79 -24.76 -3.33
CA ASP A 124 4.39 -25.71 -2.29
C ASP A 124 4.13 -25.00 -0.94
N ARG A 125 4.66 -23.79 -0.76
CA ARG A 125 4.52 -23.00 0.47
C ARG A 125 3.54 -21.84 0.30
N GLU A 126 2.64 -21.70 1.26
CA GLU A 126 1.81 -20.51 1.39
C GLU A 126 2.66 -19.30 1.80
N ASN A 127 2.30 -18.11 1.31
CA ASN A 127 2.97 -16.87 1.70
C ASN A 127 2.86 -16.65 3.21
N GLU A 128 3.99 -16.37 3.86
CA GLU A 128 4.00 -16.09 5.29
C GLU A 128 3.72 -14.60 5.52
N THR A 129 2.84 -14.31 6.47
CA THR A 129 2.52 -12.94 6.85
C THR A 129 2.80 -12.72 8.33
N THR A 130 3.54 -11.67 8.65
CA THR A 130 3.81 -11.24 10.01
C THR A 130 3.28 -9.82 10.22
N GLU A 131 2.56 -9.61 11.33
CA GLU A 131 2.06 -8.30 11.74
C GLU A 131 2.59 -7.96 13.14
N ALA A 132 3.17 -6.77 13.29
CA ALA A 132 3.65 -6.25 14.57
C ALA A 132 3.12 -4.84 14.81
N ILE A 133 2.32 -4.65 15.86
CA ILE A 133 1.94 -3.31 16.31
C ILE A 133 3.20 -2.64 16.88
N LEU A 134 3.56 -1.49 16.32
CA LEU A 134 4.70 -0.68 16.75
C LEU A 134 4.28 0.34 17.80
N VAL A 135 3.15 1.00 17.60
CA VAL A 135 2.61 1.98 18.55
C VAL A 135 1.09 1.99 18.50
N LYS A 136 0.44 2.30 19.62
CA LYS A 136 -1.02 2.48 19.73
C LYS A 136 -1.33 3.70 20.60
N TYR A 137 -2.40 4.39 20.25
CA TYR A 137 -2.93 5.56 20.94
C TYR A 137 -4.43 5.34 21.25
N ASP A 138 -4.97 6.16 22.14
CA ASP A 138 -6.41 6.28 22.34
C ASP A 138 -7.04 7.33 21.39
N VAL A 139 -8.35 7.52 21.51
CA VAL A 139 -9.11 8.50 20.71
C VAL A 139 -8.74 9.96 20.98
N ASN A 140 -8.03 10.25 22.08
CA ASN A 140 -7.55 11.57 22.46
C ASN A 140 -6.07 11.79 22.08
N GLY A 141 -5.40 10.77 21.53
CA GLY A 141 -3.99 10.82 21.12
C GLY A 141 -3.02 10.45 22.23
N ILE A 142 -3.51 9.90 23.35
CA ILE A 142 -2.68 9.41 24.44
C ILE A 142 -2.09 8.08 24.01
N LYS A 143 -0.75 8.01 24.00
CA LYS A 143 -0.02 6.78 23.68
C LYS A 143 -0.35 5.74 24.74
N LEU A 144 -0.74 4.54 24.33
CA LEU A 144 -1.07 3.40 25.20
C LEU A 144 0.03 2.34 25.17
N TYR A 145 0.77 2.27 24.06
CA TYR A 145 1.71 1.20 23.78
C TYR A 145 2.76 1.67 22.76
N GLU A 146 4.03 1.30 22.95
CA GLU A 146 5.10 1.51 21.95
C GLU A 146 6.23 0.48 22.05
N VAL A 147 6.76 0.09 20.89
CA VAL A 147 7.97 -0.72 20.72
C VAL A 147 9.14 0.22 20.46
N HIS A 148 10.19 0.08 21.26
CA HIS A 148 11.44 0.83 21.10
C HIS A 148 12.58 -0.13 20.80
N ASP A 149 13.43 0.22 19.83
CA ASP A 149 14.70 -0.44 19.59
C ASP A 149 15.80 0.36 20.33
N SER A 150 16.33 -0.21 21.41
CA SER A 150 17.44 0.40 22.14
C SER A 150 18.76 -0.04 21.54
N ASP A 151 19.75 0.86 21.49
CA ASP A 151 21.03 0.73 20.78
C ASP A 151 21.53 -0.73 20.65
N GLN A 152 21.23 -1.30 19.48
CA GLN A 152 21.78 -2.48 18.80
C GLN A 152 21.64 -3.88 19.42
N SER A 153 20.86 -4.11 20.48
CA SER A 153 20.71 -5.49 20.99
C SER A 153 19.40 -5.85 21.69
N LYS A 154 18.51 -4.88 21.96
CA LYS A 154 17.30 -5.15 22.75
C LYS A 154 16.12 -4.31 22.28
N LYS A 155 15.00 -4.99 22.06
CA LYS A 155 13.71 -4.34 21.86
C LYS A 155 12.97 -4.28 23.20
N TYR A 156 12.38 -3.14 23.50
CA TYR A 156 11.51 -2.99 24.66
C TYR A 156 10.10 -2.63 24.22
N ARG A 157 9.13 -3.08 25.00
CA ARG A 157 7.73 -2.69 24.90
C ARG A 157 7.38 -1.88 26.13
N PHE A 158 6.79 -0.71 25.93
CA PHE A 158 6.29 0.16 27.00
C PHE A 158 4.76 0.22 26.99
N TRP A 159 4.18 0.28 28.18
CA TRP A 159 2.75 0.52 28.39
C TRP A 159 2.55 1.83 29.13
N TYR A 160 1.44 2.50 28.82
CA TYR A 160 1.12 3.82 29.33
C TYR A 160 -0.30 3.85 29.91
N ASP A 161 -0.51 4.67 30.93
CA ASP A 161 -1.85 4.97 31.45
C ASP A 161 -2.60 6.00 30.60
N LEU A 162 -3.80 6.40 31.05
CA LEU A 162 -4.64 7.41 30.41
C LEU A 162 -4.13 8.85 30.59
N GLU A 163 -3.00 9.06 31.27
CA GLU A 163 -2.33 10.36 31.38
C GLU A 163 -1.03 10.39 30.54
N GLY A 164 -0.67 9.25 29.91
CA GLY A 164 0.54 9.10 29.13
C GLY A 164 1.79 8.78 29.97
N ASN A 165 1.64 8.41 31.24
CA ASN A 165 2.76 7.99 32.08
C ASN A 165 3.09 6.52 31.83
N VAL A 166 4.37 6.17 31.87
CA VAL A 166 4.81 4.77 31.73
C VAL A 166 4.40 3.98 32.96
N ILE A 167 3.61 2.92 32.75
CA ILE A 167 3.15 2.00 33.81
C ILE A 167 3.79 0.62 33.73
N GLY A 168 4.53 0.32 32.66
CA GLY A 168 5.23 -0.95 32.52
C GLY A 168 6.24 -0.96 31.40
N LYS A 169 7.16 -1.93 31.46
CA LYS A 169 8.09 -2.26 30.37
C LYS A 169 8.40 -3.75 30.31
N GLU A 170 8.62 -4.29 29.12
CA GLU A 170 9.02 -5.68 28.86
C GLU A 170 10.17 -5.70 27.86
N GLN A 171 11.20 -6.49 28.14
CA GLN A 171 12.26 -6.79 27.17
C GLN A 171 11.75 -7.88 26.21
N LYS A 172 11.81 -7.61 24.91
CA LYS A 172 11.66 -8.63 23.88
C LYS A 172 13.03 -9.23 23.60
N ASP A 173 13.17 -10.52 23.88
CA ASP A 173 14.30 -11.30 23.39
C ASP A 173 14.02 -11.66 21.93
N ASP A 174 14.98 -11.40 21.04
CA ASP A 174 14.91 -11.91 19.67
C ASP A 174 15.03 -13.46 19.74
N ILE A 175 13.95 -14.17 19.39
CA ILE A 175 13.93 -15.64 19.27
C ILE A 175 14.63 -16.05 17.97
#